data_AF-A0A503P5Y7-F1
#
_entry.id   AF-A0A503P5Y7-F1
#
_cell.length_a   1.000
_cell.length_b   1.000
_cell.length_c   1.000
_cell.angle_alpha   90.00
_cell.angle_beta   90.00
_cell.angle_gamma   90.00
#
_symmetry.space_group_name_H-M   'P 1'
#
loop_
_entity.id
_entity.type
_entity.pdbx_description
1 polymer ?
#
loop_
_entity_poly.entity_id
_entity_poly.type
_entity_poly.pdbx_seq_one_letter_code
_entity_poly.pdbx_strand_id
1 'polypeptide(L)' 'MADDKASSERFQAMLSARTVAYLKALARKGTHGSSVPAVGRSLIEQGIRQAIVEKFIAAEDGDVSD' A
#
# COMPACT_ATOMS: atom_id res chain seq x y z
N MET A 1 20.87 -6.18 -19.78
CA MET A 1 20.51 -5.38 -18.60
C MET A 1 19.01 -5.20 -18.66
N ALA A 2 18.27 -6.12 -18.04
CA ALA A 2 16.82 -6.05 -18.01
C ALA A 2 16.44 -5.07 -16.90
N ASP A 3 15.73 -4.04 -17.31
CA ASP A 3 15.15 -2.98 -16.49
C ASP A 3 14.25 -3.63 -15.44
N ASP A 4 14.74 -3.74 -14.21
CA ASP A 4 14.02 -4.29 -13.05
C ASP A 4 12.99 -3.25 -12.57
N LYS A 5 12.07 -2.92 -13.47
CA LYS A 5 10.86 -2.16 -13.15
C LYS A 5 10.06 -3.07 -12.24
N ALA A 6 10.22 -2.90 -10.92
CA ALA A 6 9.47 -3.60 -9.89
C ALA A 6 8.04 -3.84 -10.37
N SER A 7 7.73 -5.11 -10.63
CA SER A 7 6.44 -5.52 -11.19
C SER A 7 5.34 -5.01 -10.28
N SER A 8 4.55 -4.06 -10.77
CA SER A 8 3.44 -3.51 -9.99
C SER A 8 2.20 -4.34 -10.26
N GLU A 9 1.71 -5.03 -9.22
CA GLU A 9 0.49 -5.82 -9.31
C GLU A 9 -0.76 -5.00 -8.96
N ARG A 10 -1.88 -5.34 -9.60
CA ARG A 10 -3.18 -4.71 -9.30
C ARG A 10 -3.87 -5.45 -8.17
N PHE A 11 -4.18 -4.74 -7.10
CA PHE A 11 -4.95 -5.24 -5.97
C PHE A 11 -6.27 -4.47 -5.84
N GLN A 12 -7.40 -5.18 -5.74
CA GLN A 12 -8.72 -4.60 -5.52
C GLN A 12 -9.31 -5.12 -4.22
N ALA A 13 -9.72 -4.20 -3.33
CA ALA A 13 -10.35 -4.52 -2.06
C ALA A 13 -11.64 -3.74 -1.86
N MET A 14 -12.63 -4.39 -1.26
CA MET A 14 -13.84 -3.72 -0.78
C MET A 14 -13.56 -3.14 0.62
N LEU A 15 -13.85 -1.87 0.80
CA LEU A 15 -13.64 -1.15 2.06
C LEU A 15 -14.96 -0.61 2.60
N SER A 16 -15.02 -0.39 3.92
CA SER A 16 -16.17 0.29 4.51
C SER A 16 -16.32 1.71 3.93
N ALA A 17 -17.56 2.19 3.82
CA ALA A 17 -17.84 3.54 3.35
C ALA A 17 -17.12 4.61 4.18
N ARG A 18 -16.98 4.38 5.50
CA ARG A 18 -16.25 5.25 6.41
C ARG A 18 -14.76 5.31 6.10
N THR A 19 -14.14 4.15 5.83
CA THR A 19 -12.74 4.08 5.40
C THR A 19 -12.51 4.87 4.11
N VAL A 20 -13.40 4.69 3.11
CA VAL A 20 -13.33 5.45 1.85
C VAL A 20 -13.46 6.96 2.10
N ALA A 21 -14.30 7.39 3.03
CA ALA A 21 -14.42 8.81 3.40
C ALA A 21 -13.12 9.38 3.97
N TYR A 22 -12.42 8.63 4.82
CA TYR A 22 -11.11 9.04 5.35
C TYR A 22 -10.05 9.10 4.26
N LEU A 23 -10.00 8.13 3.34
CA LEU A 23 -9.07 8.17 2.20
C LEU A 23 -9.30 9.41 1.32
N LYS A 24 -10.57 9.76 1.05
CA LYS A 24 -10.92 11.01 0.35
C LYS A 24 -10.46 12.26 1.10
N ALA A 25 -10.62 12.29 2.42
CA ALA A 25 -10.17 13.40 3.25
C ALA A 25 -8.64 13.55 3.23
N LEU A 26 -7.91 12.45 3.28
CA LEU A 26 -6.44 12.43 3.18
C LEU A 26 -5.96 12.86 1.79
N ALA A 27 -6.62 12.39 0.72
CA ALA A 27 -6.28 12.78 -0.65
C ALA A 27 -6.41 14.30 -0.85
N ARG A 28 -7.42 14.94 -0.25
CA ARG A 28 -7.58 16.41 -0.26
C ARG A 28 -6.46 17.15 0.48
N LYS A 29 -5.82 16.51 1.46
CA LYS A 29 -4.69 17.11 2.22
C LYS A 29 -3.37 16.98 1.47
N GLY A 30 -3.27 16.09 0.48
CA GLY A 30 -2.06 15.90 -0.34
C GLY A 30 -0.88 15.22 0.38
N THR A 31 -1.07 14.69 1.58
CA THR A 31 0.04 14.17 2.42
C THR A 31 0.54 12.79 2.01
N HIS A 32 -0.33 11.93 1.47
CA HIS A 32 -0.03 10.53 1.10
C HIS A 32 -0.30 10.25 -0.39
N GLY A 33 -0.47 11.30 -1.18
CA GLY A 33 -0.95 11.26 -2.57
C GLY A 33 -2.18 12.15 -2.79
N SER A 34 -2.49 12.42 -4.05
CA SER A 34 -3.59 13.32 -4.46
C SER A 34 -4.86 12.58 -4.93
N SER A 35 -4.88 11.24 -4.87
CA SER A 35 -6.03 10.42 -5.24
C SER A 35 -6.28 9.33 -4.21
N VAL A 36 -7.53 8.85 -4.12
CA VAL A 36 -7.91 7.76 -3.19
C VAL A 36 -7.04 6.51 -3.38
N PRO A 37 -6.77 6.03 -4.62
CA PRO A 37 -5.86 4.90 -4.82
C PRO A 37 -4.42 5.19 -4.39
N ALA A 38 -3.89 6.39 -4.66
CA ALA A 38 -2.52 6.74 -4.29
C ALA A 38 -2.34 6.76 -2.76
N VAL A 39 -3.30 7.36 -2.05
CA VAL A 39 -3.33 7.36 -0.58
C VAL A 39 -3.49 5.94 -0.04
N GLY A 40 -4.40 5.15 -0.61
CA GLY A 40 -4.61 3.75 -0.20
C GLY A 40 -3.34 2.92 -0.34
N ARG A 41 -2.66 2.99 -1.48
CA ARG A 41 -1.36 2.34 -1.72
C ARG A 41 -0.33 2.78 -0.69
N SER A 42 -0.16 4.10 -0.49
CA SER A 42 0.83 4.63 0.44
C SER A 42 0.62 4.13 1.87
N LEU A 43 -0.63 4.10 2.34
CA LEU A 43 -0.95 3.61 3.68
C LEU A 43 -0.74 2.10 3.82
N ILE A 44 -1.10 1.32 2.81
CA ILE A 44 -0.87 -0.14 2.80
C ILE A 44 0.63 -0.44 2.85
N GLU A 45 1.43 0.18 1.98
CA GLU A 45 2.88 -0.01 1.97
C GLU A 45 3.54 0.42 3.29
N GLN A 46 3.08 1.54 3.88
CA GLN A 46 3.55 1.97 5.20
C GLN A 46 3.20 0.95 6.30
N GLY A 47 1.97 0.42 6.30
CA GLY A 47 1.54 -0.61 7.24
C GLY A 47 2.34 -1.89 7.12
N ILE A 48 2.64 -2.34 5.89
CA ILE A 48 3.48 -3.52 5.64
C ILE A 48 4.91 -3.29 6.14
N ARG A 49 5.51 -2.13 5.82
CA ARG A 49 6.84 -1.78 6.35
C ARG A 49 6.87 -1.79 7.88
N GLN A 50 5.82 -1.29 8.52
CA GLN A 50 5.71 -1.31 9.99
C GLN A 50 5.60 -2.74 10.52
N ALA A 51 4.78 -3.59 9.89
CA ALA A 51 4.63 -4.99 10.31
C ALA A 51 5.94 -5.78 10.23
N ILE A 52 6.78 -5.50 9.23
CA ILE A 52 8.12 -6.09 9.11
C ILE A 52 9.02 -5.62 10.26
N VAL A 53 9.03 -4.32 10.57
CA VAL A 53 9.81 -3.75 11.69
C VAL A 53 9.37 -4.34 13.03
N GLU A 54 8.07 -4.54 13.21
CA GLU A 54 7.47 -5.14 14.41
C GLU A 54 7.59 -6.68 14.45
N LYS A 55 8.20 -7.28 13.41
CA LYS A 55 8.42 -8.73 13.28
C LYS A 55 7.13 -9.55 13.25
N PHE A 56 6.03 -8.97 12.78
CA PHE A 56 4.81 -9.71 12.51
C PHE A 56 4.89 -10.52 11.22
N ILE A 57 5.76 -10.13 10.28
CA ILE A 57 6.03 -10.79 9.01
C ILE A 57 7.55 -10.73 8.79
N ALA A 58 8.18 -11.82 8.32
CA ALA A 58 9.61 -11.76 7.99
C ALA A 58 9.80 -11.04 6.64
N ALA A 59 10.91 -10.31 6.49
CA ALA A 59 11.23 -9.65 5.22
C ALA A 59 11.42 -10.65 4.05
N GLU A 60 11.78 -11.89 4.38
CA GLU A 60 12.07 -12.98 3.44
C GLU A 60 10.81 -13.70 2.95
N ASP A 61 9.68 -13.57 3.68
CA ASP A 61 8.38 -14.17 3.29
C ASP A 61 7.76 -13.48 2.05
N GLY A 62 8.33 -12.35 1.63
CA GLY A 62 7.90 -11.60 0.44
C GLY A 62 8.48 -12.11 -0.87
N ASP A 63 9.42 -13.07 -0.83
CA ASP A 63 9.95 -13.73 -2.03
C ASP A 63 8.98 -14.85 -2.45
N VAL A 64 7.83 -14.44 -3.00
CA VAL A 64 6.85 -15.36 -3.58
C VAL A 64 7.44 -15.93 -4.87
N SER A 65 8.27 -16.96 -4.72
CA SER A 65 8.58 -17.88 -5.81
C SER A 65 7.34 -18.70 -6.12
N ASP A 66 6.93 -18.69 -7.39
CA ASP A 66 5.82 -19.45 -7.99
C ASP A 66 5.95 -20.97 -7.78
#